data_AF-A0A3S4I3Q6-F1
#
_entry.id   AF-A0A3S4I3Q6-F1
#
_cell.length_a   1.000
_cell.length_b   1.000
_cell.length_c   1.000
_cell.angle_alpha   90.00
_cell.angle_beta   90.00
_cell.angle_gamma   90.00
#
_symmetry.space_group_name_H-M   'P 1'
#
loop_
_entity.id
_entity.type
_entity.pdbx_description
1 polymer ?
#
loop_
_entity_poly.entity_id
_entity_poly.type
_entity_poly.pdbx_seq_one_letter_code
_entity_poly.pdbx_strand_id
1 'polypeptide(L)'
;MSSNELVEQIMAQVIARVATPEQTAIPEETHPIRETAMAEKSCSLTEFVGTAIGDTVGLVIANVDSALLEAMKLEKRYRSIGILGARTGAGPHIMAADEAVKATNTEVVSIELPAIPKAAQATVR
;
A
#
# COMPACT_ATOMS: atom_id res chain seq x y z
N MET A 1 37.36 -2.92 -50.36
CA MET A 1 37.31 -1.98 -49.22
C MET A 1 37.72 -2.78 -47.99
N SER A 2 38.74 -2.32 -47.28
CA SER A 2 39.53 -3.13 -46.34
C SER A 2 38.79 -3.32 -45.02
N SER A 3 38.74 -4.55 -44.51
CA SER A 3 38.10 -4.93 -43.24
C SER A 3 38.55 -4.11 -42.02
N ASN A 4 39.67 -3.39 -42.12
CA ASN A 4 40.20 -2.54 -41.05
C ASN A 4 39.36 -1.28 -40.79
N GLU A 5 38.74 -0.68 -41.81
CA GLU A 5 37.88 0.50 -41.60
C GLU A 5 36.61 0.16 -40.80
N LEU A 6 36.09 -1.05 -40.99
CA LEU A 6 34.91 -1.52 -40.26
C LEU A 6 35.25 -1.77 -38.78
N VAL A 7 36.44 -2.28 -38.49
CA VAL A 7 36.91 -2.51 -37.12
C VAL A 7 37.14 -1.20 -36.39
N GLU A 8 37.69 -0.18 -37.06
CA GLU A 8 37.85 1.16 -36.49
C GLU A 8 36.49 1.81 -36.18
N GLN A 9 35.50 1.68 -37.07
CA GLN A 9 34.14 2.18 -36.83
C GLN A 9 33.46 1.47 -35.66
N ILE A 10 33.61 0.15 -35.54
CA ILE A 10 33.05 -0.62 -34.42
C ILE A 10 33.72 -0.21 -33.11
N MET A 11 35.05 -0.07 -33.08
CA MET A 11 35.79 0.36 -31.89
C MET A 11 35.42 1.78 -31.45
N ALA A 12 35.29 2.72 -32.40
CA ALA A 12 34.84 4.08 -32.11
C ALA A 12 33.43 4.09 -31.48
N GLN A 13 32.52 3.26 -31.98
CA GLN A 13 31.15 3.17 -31.49
C GLN A 13 31.04 2.49 -30.12
N VAL A 14 31.91 1.51 -29.82
CA VAL A 14 31.99 0.87 -28.49
C VAL A 14 32.58 1.83 -27.46
N ILE A 15 33.64 2.58 -27.80
CA ILE A 15 34.26 3.56 -26.89
C ILE A 15 33.27 4.69 -26.57
N ALA A 16 32.52 5.19 -27.55
CA ALA A 16 31.47 6.19 -27.32
C ALA A 16 30.38 5.66 -26.36
N ARG A 17 30.03 4.38 -26.46
CA ARG A 17 28.99 3.76 -25.63
C ARG A 17 29.46 3.38 -24.22
N VAL A 18 30.76 3.11 -24.04
CA VAL A 18 31.37 2.84 -22.72
C VAL A 18 31.75 4.12 -21.97
N ALA A 19 32.06 5.21 -22.69
CA ALA A 19 32.33 6.53 -22.09
C ALA A 19 31.05 7.27 -21.65
N THR A 20 29.88 6.77 -22.02
CA THR A 20 28.60 7.31 -21.57
C THR A 20 27.98 6.34 -20.57
N PRO A 21 28.08 6.56 -19.26
CA PRO A 21 27.13 5.94 -18.35
C PRO A 21 25.76 6.49 -18.77
N GLU A 22 24.92 5.62 -19.34
CA GLU A 22 23.48 5.85 -19.37
C GLU A 22 22.99 5.90 -17.92
N GLN A 23 23.18 7.07 -17.30
CA GLN A 23 22.35 7.53 -16.21
C GLN A 23 20.99 7.77 -16.86
N THR A 24 20.16 6.73 -16.89
CA THR A 24 18.72 6.88 -17.07
C THR A 24 18.23 7.67 -15.86
N ALA A 25 18.34 8.99 -15.95
CA ALA A 25 17.59 9.91 -15.14
C ALA A 25 16.12 9.59 -15.45
N ILE A 26 15.51 8.86 -14.53
CA ILE A 26 14.06 8.80 -14.36
C ILE A 26 13.60 10.27 -14.46
N PRO A 27 12.68 10.62 -15.37
CA PRO A 27 12.07 11.93 -15.30
C PRO A 27 11.41 12.00 -13.92
N GLU A 28 11.93 12.86 -13.05
CA GLU A 28 11.15 13.38 -11.94
C GLU A 28 10.00 14.16 -12.57
N GLU A 29 8.94 13.44 -12.94
CA GLU A 29 7.62 14.04 -12.95
C GLU A 29 7.43 14.55 -11.53
N THR A 30 7.61 15.85 -11.35
CA THR A 30 7.03 16.60 -10.25
C THR A 30 5.52 16.45 -10.43
N HIS A 31 4.99 15.30 -10.04
CA HIS A 31 3.59 15.21 -9.68
C HIS A 31 3.42 16.32 -8.66
N PRO A 32 2.47 17.25 -8.85
CA PRO A 32 2.16 18.18 -7.78
C PRO A 32 1.92 17.28 -6.58
N ILE A 33 2.75 17.45 -5.54
CA ILE A 33 2.48 16.93 -4.22
C ILE A 33 1.08 17.45 -3.98
N ARG A 34 0.09 16.58 -4.20
CA ARG A 34 -1.27 16.88 -3.86
C ARG A 34 -1.12 17.10 -2.38
N GLU A 35 -1.18 18.35 -1.96
CA GLU A 35 -1.14 18.71 -0.57
C GLU A 35 -2.15 17.76 0.07
N THR A 36 -1.65 16.73 0.73
CA THR A 36 -2.37 16.10 1.80
C THR A 36 -2.38 17.23 2.80
N ALA A 37 -3.35 18.13 2.65
CA ALA A 37 -3.79 19.01 3.68
C ALA A 37 -4.23 18.05 4.78
N MET A 38 -3.23 17.58 5.54
CA MET A 38 -3.36 17.13 6.89
C MET A 38 -3.70 18.41 7.65
N ALA A 39 -4.91 18.92 7.39
CA ALA A 39 -5.67 19.48 8.47
C ALA A 39 -5.59 18.39 9.54
N GLU A 40 -4.93 18.71 10.65
CA GLU A 40 -5.03 18.00 11.90
C GLU A 40 -6.52 17.98 12.27
N LYS A 41 -7.29 17.14 11.59
CA LYS A 41 -8.67 16.83 11.92
C LYS A 41 -8.55 15.93 13.12
N SER A 42 -8.41 16.54 14.29
CA SER A 42 -8.47 15.83 15.55
C SER A 42 -9.87 15.23 15.67
N CYS A 43 -9.99 13.95 15.37
CA CYS A 43 -11.19 13.18 15.66
C CYS A 43 -11.18 12.88 17.16
N SER A 44 -12.23 13.28 17.88
CA SER A 44 -12.35 13.05 19.33
C SER A 44 -12.94 11.68 19.67
N LEU A 45 -13.26 10.85 18.68
CA LEU A 45 -13.80 9.52 18.89
C LEU A 45 -12.68 8.59 19.34
N THR A 46 -12.93 7.84 20.41
CA THR A 46 -11.98 6.87 20.96
C THR A 46 -11.74 5.67 20.05
N GLU A 47 -12.69 5.41 19.15
CA GLU A 47 -12.61 4.35 18.15
C GLU A 47 -11.70 4.72 16.99
N PHE A 48 -11.41 6.01 16.78
CA PHE A 48 -10.58 6.46 15.69
C PHE A 48 -9.10 6.32 16.04
N VAL A 49 -8.35 5.64 15.19
CA VAL A 49 -6.90 5.46 15.34
C VAL A 49 -6.13 6.37 14.40
N GLY A 50 -6.52 6.43 13.13
CA GLY A 50 -5.81 7.25 12.15
C GLY A 50 -6.28 7.04 10.72
N THR A 51 -5.67 7.80 9.81
CA THR A 51 -5.88 7.68 8.36
C THR A 51 -4.56 7.44 7.63
N ALA A 52 -4.61 6.80 6.48
CA ALA A 52 -3.44 6.53 5.64
C ALA A 52 -3.75 6.69 4.14
N ILE A 53 -2.75 6.42 3.30
CA ILE A 53 -2.87 6.45 1.84
C ILE A 53 -4.00 5.53 1.34
N GLY A 54 -4.64 5.87 0.22
CA GLY A 54 -5.74 5.08 -0.34
C GLY A 54 -7.11 5.34 0.29
N ASP A 55 -7.28 6.53 0.88
CA ASP A 55 -8.43 6.92 1.70
C ASP A 55 -8.71 5.88 2.79
N THR A 56 -7.65 5.53 3.51
CA THR A 56 -7.66 4.48 4.52
C THR A 56 -7.99 5.05 5.88
N VAL A 57 -8.79 4.32 6.65
CA VAL A 57 -9.16 4.62 8.03
C VAL A 57 -8.92 3.39 8.89
N GLY A 58 -8.29 3.60 10.04
CA GLY A 58 -8.15 2.61 11.11
C GLY A 58 -9.10 2.92 12.24
N LEU A 59 -9.91 1.94 12.63
CA LEU A 59 -10.86 2.02 13.74
C LEU A 59 -10.67 0.84 14.71
N VAL A 60 -11.02 1.03 15.97
CA VAL A 60 -11.03 -0.02 17.00
C VAL A 60 -12.30 0.04 17.82
N ILE A 61 -12.99 -1.09 17.96
CA ILE A 61 -14.11 -1.28 18.87
C ILE A 61 -13.61 -2.12 20.05
N ALA A 62 -13.50 -1.53 21.24
CA ALA A 62 -12.93 -2.22 22.40
C ALA A 62 -13.86 -3.27 23.02
N ASN A 63 -15.18 -3.06 22.93
CA ASN A 63 -16.18 -3.96 23.49
C ASN A 63 -17.36 -4.10 22.53
N VAL A 64 -17.30 -5.10 21.67
CA VAL A 64 -18.28 -5.36 20.60
C VAL A 64 -19.52 -6.03 21.19
N ASP A 65 -20.68 -5.57 20.76
CA ASP A 65 -21.97 -6.17 21.14
C ASP A 65 -22.18 -7.54 20.49
N SER A 66 -22.83 -8.47 21.20
CA SER A 66 -23.10 -9.83 20.71
C SER A 66 -23.95 -9.86 19.45
N ALA A 67 -24.92 -8.96 19.30
CA ALA A 67 -25.77 -8.88 18.10
C ALA A 67 -24.96 -8.41 16.88
N LEU A 68 -23.97 -7.54 17.09
CA LEU A 68 -23.08 -7.09 16.02
C LEU A 68 -22.17 -8.23 15.55
N LEU A 69 -21.60 -9.02 16.48
CA LEU A 69 -20.80 -10.21 16.13
C LEU A 69 -21.59 -11.21 15.28
N GLU A 70 -22.87 -11.40 15.60
CA GLU A 70 -23.76 -12.29 14.86
C GLU A 70 -24.11 -11.74 13.48
N ALA A 71 -24.37 -10.44 13.37
CA ALA A 71 -24.63 -9.78 12.10
C ALA A 71 -23.41 -9.83 11.15
N MET A 72 -22.20 -9.72 11.70
CA MET A 72 -20.94 -9.81 10.95
C MET A 72 -20.55 -11.24 10.57
N LYS A 73 -21.27 -12.26 11.06
CA LYS A 73 -21.03 -13.69 10.77
C LYS A 73 -19.59 -14.13 11.01
N LEU A 74 -18.95 -13.59 12.05
CA LEU A 74 -17.58 -13.93 12.40
C LEU A 74 -17.54 -15.30 13.09
N GLU A 75 -16.65 -16.18 12.64
CA GLU A 75 -16.53 -17.55 13.19
C GLU A 75 -16.07 -17.56 14.65
N LYS A 76 -15.29 -16.55 15.05
CA LYS A 76 -14.73 -16.40 16.39
C LYS A 76 -15.27 -15.14 17.05
N ARG A 77 -15.73 -15.28 18.30
CA ARG A 77 -16.26 -14.16 19.10
C ARG A 77 -15.12 -13.47 19.86
N TYR A 78 -14.71 -12.31 19.37
CA TYR A 78 -13.77 -11.43 20.06
C TYR A 78 -14.49 -10.33 20.82
N ARG A 79 -13.96 -9.96 21.98
CA ARG A 79 -14.44 -8.80 22.75
C ARG A 79 -14.13 -7.50 22.04
N SER A 80 -13.00 -7.43 21.33
CA SER A 80 -12.55 -6.24 20.61
C SER A 80 -12.26 -6.54 19.16
N ILE A 81 -12.56 -5.60 18.26
CA ILE A 81 -12.31 -5.71 16.82
C ILE A 81 -11.57 -4.48 16.33
N GLY A 82 -10.49 -4.69 15.59
CA GLY A 82 -9.85 -3.67 14.77
C GLY A 82 -10.40 -3.71 13.35
N ILE A 83 -10.69 -2.56 12.76
CA ILE A 83 -11.21 -2.42 11.41
C ILE A 83 -10.23 -1.55 10.61
N LEU A 84 -9.75 -2.09 9.50
CA LEU A 84 -8.95 -1.36 8.52
C LEU A 84 -9.77 -1.24 7.24
N GLY A 85 -10.23 -0.03 6.91
CA GLY A 85 -11.04 0.24 5.72
C GLY A 85 -10.29 1.16 4.75
N ALA A 86 -10.39 0.91 3.45
CA ALA A 86 -9.71 1.70 2.42
C ALA A 86 -10.60 1.81 1.17
N ARG A 87 -10.50 2.93 0.45
CA ARG A 87 -11.15 3.08 -0.86
C ARG A 87 -10.29 2.60 -2.01
N THR A 88 -8.98 2.44 -1.82
CA THR A 88 -8.07 1.99 -2.88
C THR A 88 -6.87 1.25 -2.30
N GLY A 89 -6.60 0.05 -2.82
CA GLY A 89 -5.35 -0.69 -2.72
C GLY A 89 -5.50 -1.97 -1.91
N ALA A 90 -5.59 -3.14 -2.56
CA ALA A 90 -5.78 -4.40 -1.82
C ALA A 90 -4.51 -4.87 -1.20
N GLY A 91 -3.64 -5.42 -2.07
CA GLY A 91 -2.33 -5.96 -1.75
C GLY A 91 -1.61 -5.17 -0.68
N PRO A 92 -1.43 -3.85 -0.85
CA PRO A 92 -0.72 -3.03 0.13
C PRO A 92 -1.31 -3.09 1.54
N HIS A 93 -2.63 -3.01 1.69
CA HIS A 93 -3.27 -3.11 3.01
C HIS A 93 -3.25 -4.53 3.57
N ILE A 94 -3.30 -5.56 2.71
CA ILE A 94 -3.11 -6.97 3.13
C ILE A 94 -1.75 -7.16 3.77
N MET A 95 -0.72 -6.72 3.06
CA MET A 95 0.65 -6.89 3.48
C MET A 95 0.93 -6.05 4.73
N ALA A 96 0.36 -4.84 4.81
CA ALA A 96 0.44 -4.04 6.03
C ALA A 96 -0.23 -4.74 7.22
N ALA A 97 -1.39 -5.37 7.01
CA ALA A 97 -2.06 -6.14 8.04
C ALA A 97 -1.23 -7.36 8.48
N ASP A 98 -0.62 -8.11 7.54
CA ASP A 98 0.30 -9.23 7.85
C ASP A 98 1.39 -8.81 8.83
N GLU A 99 2.06 -7.69 8.51
CA GLU A 99 3.12 -7.17 9.38
C GLU A 99 2.58 -6.69 10.72
N ALA A 100 1.41 -6.04 10.74
CA ALA A 100 0.80 -5.54 11.96
C ALA A 100 0.49 -6.67 12.94
N VAL A 101 0.06 -7.81 12.45
CA VAL A 101 -0.33 -8.89 13.35
C VAL A 101 0.84 -9.83 13.69
N LYS A 102 1.85 -9.99 12.83
CA LYS A 102 3.14 -10.54 13.30
C LYS A 102 3.70 -9.78 14.51
N ALA A 103 3.44 -8.48 14.59
CA ALA A 103 3.89 -7.62 15.67
C ALA A 103 2.96 -7.56 16.89
N THR A 104 1.75 -8.14 16.82
CA THR A 104 0.73 -7.99 17.87
C THR A 104 0.01 -9.30 18.20
N ASN A 105 -0.85 -9.29 19.21
CA ASN A 105 -1.65 -10.46 19.61
C ASN A 105 -3.05 -10.43 18.98
N THR A 106 -3.17 -9.92 17.76
CA THR A 106 -4.43 -9.94 17.02
C THR A 106 -4.50 -11.17 16.12
N GLU A 107 -5.62 -11.36 15.44
CA GLU A 107 -5.68 -12.25 14.28
C GLU A 107 -6.63 -11.67 13.25
N VAL A 108 -6.42 -12.05 12.00
CA VAL A 108 -7.39 -11.77 10.94
C VAL A 108 -8.63 -12.63 11.09
N VAL A 109 -9.77 -11.94 11.22
CA VAL A 109 -11.09 -12.58 11.34
C VAL A 109 -11.85 -12.53 10.02
N SER A 110 -11.74 -11.45 9.25
CA SER A 110 -12.37 -11.33 7.93
C SER A 110 -11.60 -10.45 6.97
N ILE A 111 -11.77 -10.76 5.70
CA ILE A 111 -11.23 -10.06 4.55
C ILE A 111 -12.39 -9.82 3.61
N GLU A 112 -12.70 -8.55 3.37
CA GLU A 112 -13.70 -8.19 2.38
C GLU A 112 -13.04 -7.37 1.29
N LEU A 113 -13.10 -7.89 0.06
CA LEU A 113 -12.57 -7.25 -1.13
C LEU A 113 -13.76 -6.65 -1.91
N PRO A 114 -14.24 -5.44 -1.55
CA PRO A 114 -15.32 -4.85 -2.31
C PRO A 114 -14.84 -4.63 -3.74
N ALA A 115 -15.64 -5.09 -4.71
CA ALA A 115 -15.43 -4.83 -6.12
C ALA A 115 -15.78 -3.38 -6.44
N ILE A 116 -15.02 -2.46 -5.84
CA ILE A 116 -15.04 -1.05 -6.19
C ILE A 116 -14.05 -0.92 -7.36
N PRO A 117 -14.36 -0.16 -8.42
CA PRO A 117 -13.40 0.12 -9.51
C PRO A 117 -12.11 0.83 -9.03
N LYS A 118 -11.98 1.09 -7.73
CA LYS A 118 -10.76 1.44 -7.03
C LYS A 118 -10.44 0.37 -5.97
N ALA A 119 -9.56 -0.55 -6.38
CA ALA A 119 -8.81 -1.57 -5.64
C ALA A 119 -9.28 -1.97 -4.21
N ALA A 120 -9.87 -3.16 -4.14
CA ALA A 120 -9.90 -4.25 -3.14
C ALA A 120 -9.15 -4.08 -1.78
N GLN A 121 -9.49 -4.82 -0.71
CA GLN A 121 -8.75 -4.93 0.56
C GLN A 121 -8.59 -6.38 0.99
N ALA A 122 -7.42 -6.76 1.48
CA ALA A 122 -7.32 -7.93 2.34
C ALA A 122 -6.59 -7.63 3.63
N THR A 123 -6.68 -8.60 4.51
CA THR A 123 -6.32 -8.56 5.92
C THR A 123 -5.43 -9.80 6.06
N VAL A 124 -4.14 -9.68 6.36
CA VAL A 124 -3.29 -10.81 6.75
C VAL A 124 -2.79 -10.60 8.18
N ARG A 125 -2.26 -11.68 8.75
CA ARG A 125 -2.80 -12.43 9.84
C ARG A 125 -2.34 -11.95 11.15
#